data_AF-A0A7J8N1E6-F1
#
_entry.id   AF-A0A7J8N1E6-F1
#
_cell.length_a   1.000
_cell.length_b   1.000
_cell.length_c   1.000
_cell.angle_alpha   90.00
_cell.angle_beta   90.00
_cell.angle_gamma   90.00
#
_symmetry.space_group_name_H-M   'P 1'
#
loop_
_entity.id
_entity.type
_entity.pdbx_description
1 polymer ?
#
loop_
_entity_poly.entity_id
_entity_poly.type
_entity_poly.pdbx_seq_one_letter_code
_entity_poly.pdbx_strand_id
1 'polypeptide(L)'
;MAHGGYGKRRVAEGNRVGRRSKGPGVDKKPKPKAPSLKNQIRSIERMLRKDLPPEVREAQENKLEGLKKQQEIHNRLAVERKIFLRDRKIKFFERRKIERRIRRLEKLQRTSSGQAQDVDIADQLSKLKEDLEYVR
;
A
#
# COMPACT_ATOMS: atom_id res chain seq x y z
N MET A 1 39.87 -18.84 16.02
CA MET A 1 39.13 -17.99 16.99
C MET A 1 39.62 -16.57 16.83
N ALA A 2 38.76 -15.62 16.47
CA ALA A 2 39.12 -14.21 16.33
C ALA A 2 38.07 -13.37 17.08
N HIS A 3 38.51 -12.75 18.17
CA HIS A 3 37.77 -11.76 18.96
C HIS A 3 38.01 -10.35 18.38
N GLY A 4 37.02 -9.47 18.57
CA GLY A 4 37.17 -8.00 18.52
C GLY A 4 36.76 -7.38 17.17
N GLY A 5 36.00 -6.29 17.11
CA GLY A 5 35.80 -5.27 18.12
C GLY A 5 34.48 -4.52 17.97
N TYR A 6 33.79 -4.37 19.11
CA TYR A 6 32.69 -3.44 19.29
C TYR A 6 33.26 -2.01 19.36
N GLY A 7 33.37 -1.34 18.21
CA GLY A 7 33.70 0.08 18.11
C GLY A 7 32.48 0.96 18.41
N LYS A 8 32.36 1.37 19.67
CA LYS A 8 31.39 2.34 20.18
C LYS A 8 31.46 3.72 19.47
N ARG A 9 30.26 4.28 19.20
CA ARG A 9 29.86 5.70 19.26
C ARG A 9 30.29 6.67 18.12
N ARG A 10 29.30 7.06 17.30
CA ARG A 10 28.75 8.44 17.31
C ARG A 10 27.24 8.40 17.10
N VAL A 11 26.49 8.65 18.17
CA VAL A 11 25.09 9.08 18.10
C VAL A 11 25.14 10.54 17.67
N ALA A 12 24.77 10.81 16.42
CA ALA A 12 24.40 12.15 15.98
C ALA A 12 22.88 12.22 15.96
N GLU A 13 22.31 12.72 17.05
CA GLU A 13 20.95 13.24 17.03
C GLU A 13 20.87 14.40 16.04
N GLY A 14 19.78 14.47 15.28
CA GLY A 14 19.45 15.68 14.52
C GLY A 14 18.82 15.42 13.17
N ASN A 15 17.51 15.23 13.17
CA ASN A 15 16.62 15.45 12.02
C ASN A 15 17.11 16.59 11.11
N ARG A 16 17.21 16.35 9.79
CA ARG A 16 16.60 17.18 8.73
C ARG A 16 16.85 16.63 7.31
N VAL A 17 15.74 16.19 6.72
CA VAL A 17 15.30 16.46 5.33
C VAL A 17 16.15 15.91 4.18
N GLY A 18 15.52 14.99 3.44
CA GLY A 18 15.99 14.44 2.17
C GLY A 18 16.52 15.50 1.20
N ARG A 19 17.83 15.44 0.97
CA ARG A 19 18.52 16.16 -0.09
C ARG A 19 18.30 15.41 -1.40
N ARG A 20 17.17 15.70 -2.05
CA ARG A 20 16.93 15.33 -3.45
C ARG A 20 17.96 16.11 -4.29
N SER A 21 18.88 15.41 -4.94
CA SER A 21 19.82 16.01 -5.89
C SER A 21 19.03 16.68 -7.03
N LYS A 22 19.06 18.01 -7.09
CA LYS A 22 18.55 18.78 -8.23
C LYS A 22 19.60 18.74 -9.34
N GLY A 23 19.25 18.16 -10.49
CA GLY A 23 19.95 18.44 -11.76
C GLY A 23 19.64 19.86 -12.25
N PRO A 24 20.38 20.38 -13.24
CA PRO A 24 20.19 21.74 -13.75
C PRO A 24 18.93 21.76 -14.60
N GLY A 25 17.86 22.33 -14.07
CA GLY A 25 16.58 22.40 -14.74
C GLY A 25 15.82 23.63 -14.27
N VAL A 26 15.93 24.70 -15.07
CA VAL A 26 15.04 25.86 -15.22
C VAL A 26 14.21 26.23 -13.98
N ASP A 27 14.51 27.39 -13.39
CA ASP A 27 13.77 28.06 -12.31
C ASP A 27 12.30 28.34 -12.67
N LYS A 28 11.47 27.30 -12.70
CA LYS A 28 10.02 27.44 -12.73
C LYS A 28 9.58 27.77 -11.31
N LYS A 29 9.19 29.04 -11.08
CA LYS A 29 8.50 29.45 -9.86
C LYS A 29 7.42 28.42 -9.50
N PRO A 30 7.35 27.93 -8.25
CA PRO A 30 6.37 26.92 -7.89
C PRO A 30 4.96 27.52 -8.07
N LYS A 31 4.16 26.92 -8.96
CA LYS A 31 2.75 27.28 -9.12
C LYS A 31 2.02 27.09 -7.78
N PRO A 32 1.05 27.96 -7.43
CA PRO A 32 0.29 27.82 -6.20
C PRO A 32 -0.41 26.45 -6.17
N LYS A 33 -0.26 25.74 -5.05
CA LYS A 33 -0.87 24.42 -4.87
C LYS A 33 -2.38 24.57 -4.84
N ALA A 34 -3.08 23.74 -5.62
CA ALA A 34 -4.53 23.65 -5.52
C ALA A 34 -4.94 23.34 -4.06
N PRO A 35 -6.04 23.95 -3.56
CA PRO A 35 -6.51 23.69 -2.21
C PRO A 35 -6.85 22.21 -2.03
N SER A 36 -6.56 21.65 -0.85
CA SER A 36 -6.94 20.27 -0.48
C SER A 36 -8.45 20.05 -0.61
N LEU A 37 -8.88 18.83 -0.98
CA LEU A 37 -10.30 18.45 -1.08
C LEU A 37 -11.11 18.85 0.17
N LYS A 38 -10.55 18.64 1.37
CA LYS A 38 -11.18 19.06 2.65
C LYS A 38 -11.35 20.58 2.76
N ASN A 39 -10.45 21.36 2.16
CA ASN A 39 -10.57 22.82 2.14
C ASN A 39 -11.63 23.25 1.11
N GLN A 40 -11.71 22.57 -0.03
CA GLN A 40 -12.73 22.83 -1.05
C GLN A 40 -14.14 22.56 -0.49
N ILE A 41 -14.35 21.41 0.16
CA ILE A 41 -15.61 21.06 0.85
C ILE A 41 -15.98 22.15 1.86
N ARG A 42 -15.07 22.46 2.81
CA ARG A 42 -15.33 23.49 3.84
C ARG A 42 -15.57 24.89 3.25
N SER A 43 -14.97 25.21 2.11
CA SER A 43 -15.17 26.49 1.43
C SER A 43 -16.58 26.58 0.84
N ILE A 44 -17.05 25.51 0.20
CA ILE A 44 -18.39 25.45 -0.39
C ILE A 44 -19.46 25.39 0.70
N GLU A 45 -19.25 24.60 1.76
CA GLU A 45 -20.17 24.58 2.90
C GLU A 45 -20.31 25.96 3.57
N ARG A 46 -19.22 26.73 3.66
CA ARG A 46 -19.28 28.12 4.15
C ARG A 46 -19.98 29.06 3.18
N MET A 47 -19.83 28.84 1.88
CA MET A 47 -20.52 29.62 0.85
C MET A 47 -22.02 29.39 0.95
N LEU A 48 -22.46 28.14 1.03
CA LEU A 48 -23.88 27.74 1.15
C LEU A 48 -24.59 28.21 2.42
N ARG A 49 -23.84 28.65 3.45
CA ARG A 49 -24.41 29.31 4.64
C ARG A 49 -24.80 30.77 4.40
N LYS A 50 -24.41 31.37 3.28
CA LYS A 50 -24.75 32.74 2.90
C LYS A 50 -26.00 32.76 2.03
N ASP A 51 -26.64 33.92 1.95
CA ASP A 51 -27.72 34.15 1.00
C ASP A 51 -27.16 34.19 -0.42
N LEU A 52 -27.55 33.21 -1.22
CA LEU A 52 -27.12 32.98 -2.60
C LEU A 52 -28.36 32.81 -3.47
N PRO A 53 -28.31 33.27 -4.73
CA PRO A 53 -29.34 32.96 -5.71
C PRO A 53 -29.57 31.44 -5.80
N PRO A 54 -30.82 31.00 -6.03
CA PRO A 54 -31.18 29.58 -6.01
C PRO A 54 -30.36 28.75 -7.02
N GLU A 55 -30.15 29.27 -8.23
CA GLU A 55 -29.35 28.62 -9.27
C GLU A 55 -27.89 28.39 -8.84
N VAL A 56 -27.26 29.39 -8.20
CA VAL A 56 -25.88 29.28 -7.71
C VAL A 56 -25.81 28.31 -6.53
N ARG A 57 -26.85 28.28 -5.67
CA ARG A 57 -26.94 27.35 -4.55
C ARG A 57 -26.97 25.90 -5.04
N GLU A 58 -27.86 25.58 -5.99
CA GLU A 58 -27.96 24.23 -6.57
C GLU A 58 -26.65 23.77 -7.20
N ALA A 59 -25.99 24.64 -7.98
CA ALA A 59 -24.69 24.32 -8.58
C ALA A 59 -23.61 24.02 -7.53
N GLN A 60 -23.58 24.76 -6.43
CA GLN A 60 -22.62 24.55 -5.33
C GLN A 60 -22.95 23.30 -4.52
N GLU A 61 -24.22 22.97 -4.32
CA GLU A 61 -24.67 21.73 -3.66
C GLU A 61 -24.27 20.49 -4.47
N ASN A 62 -24.52 20.51 -5.79
CA ASN A 62 -24.10 19.44 -6.70
C ASN A 62 -22.56 19.24 -6.66
N LYS A 63 -21.82 20.35 -6.65
CA LYS A 63 -20.35 20.30 -6.53
C LYS A 63 -19.90 19.77 -5.17
N LEU A 64 -20.58 20.15 -4.09
CA LEU A 64 -20.30 19.68 -2.74
C LEU A 64 -20.50 18.17 -2.64
N GLU A 65 -21.58 17.65 -3.20
CA GLU A 65 -21.88 16.22 -3.24
C GLU A 65 -20.76 15.45 -3.96
N GLY A 66 -20.33 15.94 -5.14
CA GLY A 66 -19.22 15.34 -5.88
C GLY A 66 -17.91 15.29 -5.07
N LEU A 67 -17.58 16.37 -4.37
CA LEU A 67 -16.38 16.41 -3.52
C LEU A 67 -16.50 15.49 -2.29
N LYS A 68 -17.69 15.35 -1.71
CA LYS A 68 -17.94 14.41 -0.60
C LYS A 68 -17.75 12.96 -1.05
N LYS A 69 -18.30 12.57 -2.20
CA LYS A 69 -18.07 11.25 -2.81
C LYS A 69 -16.57 10.97 -3.03
N GLN A 70 -15.82 11.93 -3.55
CA GLN A 70 -14.37 11.81 -3.70
C GLN A 70 -13.65 11.62 -2.35
N GLN A 71 -14.06 12.37 -1.33
CA GLN A 71 -13.48 12.27 0.02
C GLN A 71 -13.74 10.90 0.67
N GLU A 72 -14.91 10.31 0.45
CA GLU A 72 -15.25 8.97 0.92
C GLU A 72 -14.39 7.90 0.25
N ILE A 73 -14.21 7.97 -1.07
CA ILE A 73 -13.32 7.07 -1.81
C ILE A 73 -11.90 7.17 -1.27
N HIS A 74 -11.39 8.39 -1.04
CA HIS A 74 -10.06 8.59 -0.47
C HIS A 74 -9.93 7.99 0.94
N ASN A 75 -10.96 8.13 1.78
CA ASN A 75 -10.97 7.55 3.11
C ASN A 75 -10.95 6.02 3.05
N ARG A 76 -11.76 5.42 2.17
CA ARG A 76 -11.80 3.97 1.93
C ARG A 76 -10.43 3.46 1.49
N LEU A 77 -9.85 4.07 0.46
CA LEU A 77 -8.53 3.70 -0.05
C LEU A 77 -7.42 3.86 1.01
N ALA A 78 -7.53 4.87 1.87
CA ALA A 78 -6.57 5.06 2.96
C ALA A 78 -6.64 3.93 4.00
N VAL A 79 -7.85 3.48 4.34
CA VAL A 79 -8.07 2.33 5.25
C VAL A 79 -7.55 1.04 4.62
N GLU A 80 -7.92 0.78 3.36
CA GLU A 80 -7.44 -0.38 2.60
C GLU A 80 -5.91 -0.40 2.51
N ARG A 81 -5.28 0.76 2.21
CA ARG A 81 -3.82 0.90 2.20
C ARG A 81 -3.19 0.62 3.56
N LYS A 82 -3.84 1.04 4.66
CA LYS A 82 -3.35 0.77 6.02
C LYS A 82 -3.38 -0.73 6.34
N ILE A 83 -4.44 -1.43 5.94
CA ILE A 83 -4.56 -2.89 6.10
C ILE A 83 -3.53 -3.59 5.22
N PHE A 84 -3.47 -3.23 3.94
CA PHE A 84 -2.50 -3.77 2.99
C PHE A 84 -1.05 -3.64 3.51
N LEU A 85 -0.65 -2.45 3.97
CA LEU A 85 0.72 -2.24 4.46
C LEU A 85 1.05 -3.04 5.73
N ARG A 86 0.05 -3.25 6.61
CA ARG A 86 0.20 -4.08 7.82
C ARG A 86 0.45 -5.53 7.44
N ASP A 87 -0.35 -6.06 6.53
CA ASP A 87 -0.35 -7.49 6.22
C ASP A 87 0.64 -7.84 5.10
N ARG A 88 1.15 -6.85 4.36
CA ARG A 88 2.08 -7.03 3.23
C ARG A 88 3.26 -7.93 3.56
N LYS A 89 3.87 -7.76 4.74
CA LYS A 89 5.03 -8.58 5.13
C LYS A 89 4.62 -9.98 5.57
N ILE A 90 3.52 -10.10 6.29
CA ILE A 90 2.96 -11.39 6.71
C ILE A 90 2.63 -12.23 5.47
N LYS A 91 1.81 -11.69 4.56
CA LYS A 91 1.46 -12.33 3.28
C LYS A 91 2.70 -12.66 2.44
N PHE A 92 3.69 -11.77 2.37
CA PHE A 92 4.94 -12.04 1.65
C PHE A 92 5.69 -13.26 2.18
N PHE A 93 5.82 -13.38 3.51
CA PHE A 93 6.53 -14.51 4.11
C PHE A 93 5.75 -15.81 3.94
N GLU A 94 4.43 -15.81 4.14
CA GLU A 94 3.60 -17.00 3.93
C GLU A 94 3.63 -17.44 2.47
N ARG A 95 3.43 -16.52 1.52
CA ARG A 95 3.55 -16.78 0.07
C ARG A 95 4.89 -17.44 -0.25
N ARG A 96 5.99 -16.88 0.26
CA ARG A 96 7.35 -17.41 0.01
C ARG A 96 7.61 -18.75 0.71
N LYS A 97 6.95 -19.05 1.84
CA LYS A 97 6.99 -20.39 2.47
C LYS A 97 6.25 -21.41 1.60
N ILE A 98 5.03 -21.09 1.18
CA ILE A 98 4.19 -21.95 0.33
C ILE A 98 4.91 -22.25 -0.99
N GLU A 99 5.38 -21.22 -1.70
CA GLU A 99 6.13 -21.39 -2.96
C GLU A 99 7.35 -22.30 -2.80
N ARG A 100 8.11 -22.18 -1.69
CA ARG A 100 9.25 -23.06 -1.42
C ARG A 100 8.82 -24.50 -1.15
N ARG A 101 7.71 -24.70 -0.43
CA ARG A 101 7.19 -26.05 -0.15
C ARG A 101 6.70 -26.73 -1.42
N ILE A 102 5.95 -26.00 -2.27
CA ILE A 102 5.53 -26.47 -3.60
C ILE A 102 6.75 -26.92 -4.41
N ARG A 103 7.77 -26.06 -4.56
CA ARG A 103 9.00 -26.42 -5.32
C ARG A 103 9.72 -27.66 -4.78
N ARG A 104 9.73 -27.85 -3.45
CA ARG A 104 10.33 -29.03 -2.81
C ARG A 104 9.51 -30.30 -3.09
N LEU A 105 8.19 -30.23 -2.99
CA LEU A 105 7.29 -31.36 -3.27
C LEU A 105 7.31 -31.73 -4.75
N GLU A 106 7.28 -30.76 -5.65
CA GLU A 106 7.44 -31.01 -7.09
C GLU A 106 8.80 -31.65 -7.41
N LYS A 107 9.87 -31.24 -6.73
CA LYS A 107 11.17 -31.90 -6.89
C LYS A 107 11.12 -33.35 -6.39
N LEU A 108 10.48 -33.58 -5.23
CA LEU A 108 10.34 -34.91 -4.65
C LEU A 108 9.55 -35.83 -5.59
N GLN A 109 8.41 -35.35 -6.12
CA GLN A 109 7.57 -36.07 -7.08
C GLN A 109 8.31 -36.48 -8.36
N ARG A 110 9.26 -35.67 -8.84
CA ARG A 110 10.10 -36.02 -10.00
C ARG A 110 11.14 -37.11 -9.69
N THR A 111 11.47 -37.31 -8.41
CA THR A 111 12.51 -38.24 -7.96
C THR A 111 11.95 -39.49 -7.26
N SER A 112 10.68 -39.48 -6.85
CA SER A 112 10.00 -40.62 -6.25
C SER A 112 9.61 -41.64 -7.33
N SER A 113 9.70 -42.92 -6.99
CA SER A 113 9.36 -44.05 -7.88
C SER A 113 8.17 -44.87 -7.34
N GLY A 114 7.36 -44.30 -6.45
CA GLY A 114 6.34 -45.01 -5.68
C GLY A 114 4.95 -44.38 -5.82
N GLN A 115 4.03 -45.09 -6.48
CA GLN A 115 2.67 -44.61 -6.79
C GLN A 115 1.89 -44.11 -5.56
N ALA A 116 2.00 -44.76 -4.40
CA ALA A 116 1.31 -44.33 -3.18
C ALA A 116 1.85 -42.98 -2.64
N GLN A 117 3.17 -42.76 -2.70
CA GLN A 117 3.77 -41.50 -2.29
C GLN A 117 3.42 -40.36 -3.26
N ASP A 118 3.25 -40.68 -4.55
CA ASP A 118 2.91 -39.69 -5.57
C ASP A 118 1.49 -39.13 -5.40
N VAL A 119 0.53 -39.97 -4.94
CA VAL A 119 -0.84 -39.54 -4.61
C VAL A 119 -0.84 -38.59 -3.41
N ASP A 120 -0.16 -38.96 -2.31
CA ASP A 120 -0.05 -38.10 -1.12
C ASP A 120 0.63 -36.76 -1.44
N ILE A 121 1.65 -36.77 -2.30
CA ILE A 121 2.34 -35.55 -2.74
C ILE A 121 1.41 -34.68 -3.60
N ALA A 122 0.59 -35.27 -4.47
CA ALA A 122 -0.37 -34.54 -5.30
C ALA A 122 -1.43 -33.83 -4.44
N ASP A 123 -1.95 -34.50 -3.41
CA ASP A 123 -2.91 -33.92 -2.47
C ASP A 123 -2.30 -32.80 -1.63
N GLN A 124 -1.04 -32.94 -1.21
CA GLN A 124 -0.33 -31.83 -0.55
C GLN A 124 -0.10 -30.64 -1.49
N LEU A 125 0.17 -30.91 -2.78
CA LEU A 125 0.37 -29.87 -3.78
C LEU A 125 -0.92 -29.13 -4.13
N SER A 126 -2.07 -29.80 -4.20
CA SER A 126 -3.37 -29.14 -4.45
C SER A 126 -3.69 -28.17 -3.31
N LYS A 127 -3.60 -28.63 -2.05
CA LYS A 127 -3.84 -27.79 -0.87
C LYS A 127 -2.92 -26.57 -0.80
N LEU A 128 -1.63 -26.74 -1.11
CA LEU A 128 -0.69 -25.61 -1.11
C LEU A 128 -0.95 -24.61 -2.24
N LYS A 129 -1.53 -25.05 -3.36
CA LYS A 129 -1.94 -24.14 -4.44
C LYS A 129 -3.15 -23.31 -4.02
N GLU A 130 -4.11 -23.90 -3.31
CA GLU A 130 -5.24 -23.17 -2.70
C GLU A 130 -4.73 -22.13 -1.68
N ASP A 131 -3.83 -22.54 -0.79
CA ASP A 131 -3.20 -21.63 0.18
C ASP A 131 -2.47 -20.46 -0.51
N LEU A 132 -1.83 -20.72 -1.66
CA LEU A 132 -1.12 -19.70 -2.42
C LEU A 132 -2.08 -18.64 -2.99
N GLU A 133 -3.26 -19.06 -3.44
CA GLU A 133 -4.31 -18.17 -3.93
C GLU A 133 -4.89 -17.32 -2.81
N TYR A 134 -5.12 -17.90 -1.64
CA TYR A 134 -5.61 -17.19 -0.46
C TYR A 134 -4.65 -16.09 0.02
N VAL A 135 -3.35 -16.35 -0.02
CA VAL A 135 -2.32 -15.41 0.47
C VAL A 135 -1.99 -14.32 -0.57
N ARG A 136 -2.43 -14.46 -1.83
CA ARG A 136 -2.12 -13.55 -2.94
C ARG A 136 -2.66 -12.11 -2.72
#